data_AF-A0A9P7GLB3-F1
#
_entry.id   AF-A0A9P7GLB3-F1
#
_cell.length_a   1.000
_cell.length_b   1.000
_cell.length_c   1.000
_cell.angle_alpha   90.00
_cell.angle_beta   90.00
_cell.angle_gamma   90.00
#
_symmetry.space_group_name_H-M   'P 1'
#
loop_
_entity.id
_entity.type
_entity.pdbx_description
1 polymer ?
#
loop_
_entity_poly.entity_id
_entity_poly.type
_entity_poly.pdbx_seq_one_letter_code
_entity_poly.pdbx_strand_id
1 'polypeptide(L)'
;MSHDFSDQDFPSGQPSLDISRNSSENQDRSHCSDDPYDPENFIFVALTILKTPPTKEIVEELYAFLETAESLPDAEKRMETFKLAVQLRTYYSMIKIQAGQGASNEALAQVKKSIDMGVVLTPSQKAEIRGACRRTVWESDRTDYSNPAMIDAVIARLKKYSKTNDFEGFFNSPSQLRAATLKRIVGTTASNAKREYKQLIKDGVIGNNDGCTSLTASLMEGMRRFGRSSDTPSVKDATHLLLARFVARQCLPLLKDLKNQDNDLIAQPSPQSDANMNISKKRRIDGIAPKPSGRASQGTDFMSVLSAWWAEREAELGADISAPEWNE
;
A
#
# COMPACT_ATOMS: atom_id res chain seq x y z
N MET A 1 33.54 10.85 -26.69
CA MET A 1 32.59 11.93 -27.01
C MET A 1 32.06 12.45 -25.70
N SER A 2 32.68 13.51 -25.23
CA SER A 2 32.46 14.11 -23.91
C SER A 2 31.51 15.28 -24.09
N HIS A 3 30.36 15.26 -23.42
CA HIS A 3 29.46 16.41 -23.38
C HIS A 3 29.67 17.17 -22.07
N ASP A 4 30.29 18.34 -22.22
CA ASP A 4 30.27 19.45 -21.27
C ASP A 4 28.83 19.84 -20.97
N PHE A 5 28.47 19.87 -19.68
CA PHE A 5 27.29 20.58 -19.20
C PHE A 5 27.77 21.88 -18.59
N SER A 6 27.58 22.96 -19.35
CA SER A 6 27.85 24.33 -18.94
C SER A 6 26.84 24.79 -17.89
N ASP A 7 27.39 25.48 -16.90
CA ASP A 7 26.71 26.28 -15.89
C ASP A 7 25.64 27.19 -16.49
N GLN A 8 24.45 27.20 -15.88
CA GLN A 8 23.47 28.26 -16.05
C GLN A 8 23.14 28.88 -14.70
N ASP A 9 23.61 30.12 -14.56
CA ASP A 9 23.34 31.04 -13.48
C ASP A 9 21.88 31.54 -13.46
N PHE A 10 21.48 31.91 -12.25
CA PHE A 10 20.18 32.35 -11.75
C PHE A 10 19.52 33.55 -12.48
N PRO A 11 18.23 33.81 -12.18
CA PRO A 11 18.02 34.97 -11.32
C PRO A 11 16.99 34.74 -10.20
N SER A 12 17.42 35.08 -8.98
CA SER A 12 16.61 35.26 -7.79
C SER A 12 15.85 36.60 -7.87
N GLY A 13 14.59 36.54 -8.27
CA GLY A 13 13.66 37.68 -8.18
C GLY A 13 13.00 37.75 -6.81
N GLN A 14 13.43 38.68 -5.97
CA GLN A 14 12.61 39.16 -4.84
C GLN A 14 11.73 40.32 -5.31
N PRO A 15 10.43 40.34 -5.02
CA PRO A 15 9.62 41.53 -5.21
C PRO A 15 9.82 42.51 -4.04
N SER A 16 10.36 43.69 -4.35
CA SER A 16 10.37 44.86 -3.47
C SER A 16 8.97 45.47 -3.42
N LEU A 17 8.36 45.50 -2.24
CA LEU A 17 7.13 46.27 -1.99
C LEU A 17 7.53 47.68 -1.54
N ASP A 18 7.63 48.58 -2.52
CA ASP A 18 7.60 50.03 -2.28
C ASP A 18 6.16 50.44 -1.96
N ILE A 19 5.91 50.81 -0.69
CA ILE A 19 4.69 51.50 -0.29
C ILE A 19 5.04 52.99 -0.20
N SER A 20 4.80 53.69 -1.30
CA SER A 20 4.87 55.14 -1.39
C SER A 20 3.82 55.78 -0.47
N ARG A 21 4.33 56.58 0.46
CA ARG A 21 3.60 57.35 1.47
C ARG A 21 3.17 58.68 0.86
N ASN A 22 1.95 58.75 0.32
CA ASN A 22 1.33 60.02 -0.04
C ASN A 22 0.75 60.67 1.23
N SER A 23 1.40 61.75 1.63
CA SER A 23 0.98 62.63 2.72
C SER A 23 0.35 63.86 2.08
N SER A 24 -0.97 63.99 2.21
CA SER A 24 -1.67 65.25 1.94
C SER A 24 -2.69 65.47 3.04
N GLU A 25 -2.32 66.34 3.97
CA GLU A 25 -3.15 67.37 4.60
C GLU A 25 -4.67 67.19 4.54
N ASN A 26 -5.25 66.88 5.70
CA ASN A 26 -6.24 67.75 6.36
C ASN A 26 -6.79 67.01 7.58
N GLN A 27 -6.47 67.48 8.79
CA GLN A 27 -7.51 68.00 9.67
C GLN A 27 -6.90 68.60 10.93
N ASP A 28 -7.11 69.90 11.00
CA ASP A 28 -7.15 70.75 12.17
C ASP A 28 -7.95 70.16 13.34
N ARG A 29 -7.51 70.56 14.55
CA ARG A 29 -8.14 70.50 15.88
C ARG A 29 -7.88 69.23 16.70
N SER A 30 -6.98 69.28 17.68
CA SER A 30 -7.18 69.93 19.00
C SER A 30 -8.28 69.28 19.84
N HIS A 31 -7.95 68.14 20.44
CA HIS A 31 -7.99 67.98 21.90
C HIS A 31 -7.20 66.72 22.26
N CYS A 32 -5.95 66.89 22.69
CA CYS A 32 -5.20 65.85 23.37
C CYS A 32 -5.69 65.82 24.82
N SER A 33 -6.82 65.15 25.05
CA SER A 33 -7.06 64.54 26.34
C SER A 33 -6.12 63.33 26.40
N ASP A 34 -4.99 63.48 27.10
CA ASP A 34 -4.25 62.35 27.63
C ASP A 34 -5.14 61.65 28.66
N ASP A 35 -6.20 60.98 28.19
CA ASP A 35 -6.89 60.00 28.98
C ASP A 35 -6.03 58.73 28.86
N PRO A 36 -5.32 58.29 29.92
CA PRO A 36 -4.54 57.06 29.89
C PRO A 36 -5.41 55.81 29.66
N TYR A 37 -6.72 56.00 29.47
CA TYR A 37 -7.73 54.98 29.23
C TYR A 37 -8.35 55.02 27.82
N ASP A 38 -7.64 55.51 26.80
CA ASP A 38 -8.10 55.35 25.41
C ASP A 38 -8.25 53.84 25.05
N PRO A 39 -9.47 53.35 24.78
CA PRO A 39 -9.72 51.95 24.42
C PRO A 39 -8.93 51.48 23.19
N GLU A 40 -8.58 52.38 22.27
CA GLU A 40 -7.77 52.03 21.10
C GLU A 40 -6.34 51.63 21.50
N ASN A 41 -5.78 52.26 22.54
CA ASN A 41 -4.45 51.91 23.08
C ASN A 41 -4.44 50.53 23.75
N PHE A 42 -5.54 50.12 24.40
CA PHE A 42 -5.64 48.79 25.03
C PHE A 42 -5.69 47.66 24.01
N ILE A 43 -6.44 47.87 22.94
CA ILE A 43 -6.52 46.92 21.83
C ILE A 43 -5.13 46.84 21.18
N PHE A 44 -4.46 47.96 20.91
CA PHE A 44 -3.13 47.96 20.30
C PHE A 44 -2.08 47.16 21.09
N VAL A 45 -2.07 47.25 22.43
CA VAL A 45 -1.17 46.46 23.30
C VAL A 45 -1.52 44.98 23.28
N ALA A 46 -2.80 44.62 23.29
CA ALA A 46 -3.24 43.23 23.15
C ALA A 46 -2.84 42.62 21.79
N LEU A 47 -2.90 43.43 20.72
CA LEU A 47 -2.54 43.03 19.36
C LEU A 47 -1.02 42.87 19.17
N THR A 48 -0.21 43.67 19.86
CA THR A 48 1.27 43.52 19.82
C THR A 48 1.74 42.25 20.54
N ILE A 49 1.02 41.80 21.58
CA ILE A 49 1.33 40.54 22.28
C ILE A 49 1.05 39.31 21.39
N LEU A 50 0.04 39.39 20.51
CA LEU A 50 -0.43 38.24 19.74
C LEU A 50 0.45 37.85 18.54
N LYS A 51 1.44 38.65 18.12
CA LYS A 51 2.39 38.41 16.99
C LYS A 51 1.79 38.01 15.62
N THR A 52 0.49 37.78 15.54
CA THR A 52 -0.32 37.52 14.35
C THR A 52 -1.49 38.51 14.32
N PRO A 53 -1.89 39.00 13.13
CA PRO A 53 -3.05 39.88 13.03
C PRO A 53 -4.29 39.17 13.59
N PRO A 54 -5.07 39.84 14.46
CA PRO A 54 -6.25 39.23 15.07
C PRO A 54 -7.29 38.92 13.99
N THR A 55 -8.03 37.81 14.14
CA THR A 55 -9.18 37.57 13.28
C THR A 55 -10.30 38.53 13.65
N LYS A 56 -11.19 38.83 12.70
CA LYS A 56 -12.36 39.71 12.92
C LYS A 56 -13.19 39.28 14.14
N GLU A 57 -13.35 37.97 14.34
CA GLU A 57 -14.08 37.42 15.49
C GLU A 57 -13.40 37.72 16.83
N ILE A 58 -12.07 37.64 16.89
CA ILE A 58 -11.30 37.96 18.10
C ILE A 58 -11.44 39.45 18.44
N VAL A 59 -11.42 40.31 17.42
CA VAL A 59 -11.62 41.75 17.59
C VAL A 59 -13.01 42.05 18.14
N GLU A 60 -14.07 41.48 17.54
CA GLU A 60 -15.46 41.65 17.99
C GLU A 60 -15.68 41.18 19.44
N GLU A 61 -15.09 40.05 19.83
CA GLU A 61 -15.19 39.55 21.21
C GLU A 61 -14.42 40.44 22.21
N LEU A 62 -13.23 40.95 21.84
CA LEU A 62 -12.48 41.87 22.69
C LEU A 62 -13.22 43.20 22.90
N TYR A 63 -13.93 43.69 21.88
CA TYR A 63 -14.83 44.84 22.02
C TYR A 63 -15.99 44.55 22.98
N ALA A 64 -16.61 43.37 22.92
CA ALA A 64 -17.66 42.99 23.87
C ALA A 64 -17.14 42.91 25.33
N PHE A 65 -15.89 42.47 25.54
CA PHE A 65 -15.25 42.50 26.85
C PHE A 65 -14.94 43.93 27.32
N LEU A 66 -14.53 44.81 26.41
CA LEU A 66 -14.30 46.21 26.69
C LEU A 66 -15.60 46.91 27.13
N GLU A 67 -16.71 46.72 26.39
CA GLU A 67 -18.03 47.25 26.76
C GLU A 67 -18.48 46.75 28.14
N THR A 68 -18.22 45.48 28.45
CA THR A 68 -18.52 44.90 29.78
C THR A 68 -17.64 45.53 30.86
N ALA A 69 -16.35 45.75 30.57
CA ALA A 69 -15.43 46.38 31.51
C ALA A 69 -15.81 47.83 31.78
N GLU A 70 -16.25 48.60 30.79
CA GLU A 70 -16.69 50.01 30.94
C GLU A 70 -17.80 50.19 31.99
N SER A 71 -18.64 49.17 32.20
CA SER A 71 -19.69 49.18 33.23
C SER A 71 -19.15 49.11 34.66
N LEU A 72 -17.88 48.77 34.87
CA LEU A 72 -17.27 48.73 36.20
C LEU A 72 -16.87 50.15 36.66
N PRO A 73 -17.19 50.56 37.89
CA PRO A 73 -16.96 51.93 38.36
C PRO A 73 -15.48 52.25 38.63
N ASP A 74 -14.63 51.25 38.79
CA ASP A 74 -13.23 51.36 39.19
C ASP A 74 -12.30 51.10 38.00
N ALA A 75 -11.52 52.11 37.60
CA ALA A 75 -10.65 52.07 36.43
C ALA A 75 -9.57 50.98 36.53
N GLU A 76 -9.08 50.67 37.74
CA GLU A 76 -8.09 49.61 37.94
C GLU A 76 -8.72 48.23 37.70
N LYS A 77 -9.97 48.05 38.14
CA LYS A 77 -10.74 46.81 37.88
C LYS A 77 -11.12 46.68 36.41
N ARG A 78 -11.40 47.78 35.70
CA ARG A 78 -11.63 47.77 34.23
C ARG A 78 -10.42 47.23 33.48
N MET A 79 -9.25 47.78 33.81
CA MET A 79 -7.96 47.37 33.26
C MET A 79 -7.67 45.90 33.53
N GLU A 80 -7.83 45.45 34.78
CA GLU A 80 -7.55 44.07 35.17
C GLU A 80 -8.50 43.07 34.47
N THR A 81 -9.78 43.43 34.38
CA THR A 81 -10.81 42.63 33.67
C THR A 81 -10.48 42.50 32.18
N PHE A 82 -10.08 43.59 31.52
CA PHE A 82 -9.69 43.56 30.11
C PHE A 82 -8.41 42.74 29.88
N LYS A 83 -7.40 42.87 30.75
CA LYS A 83 -6.18 42.06 30.69
C LYS A 83 -6.48 40.56 30.82
N LEU A 84 -7.34 40.18 31.75
CA LEU A 84 -7.77 38.78 31.92
C LEU A 84 -8.52 38.26 30.69
N ALA A 85 -9.37 39.08 30.07
CA ALA A 85 -10.08 38.71 28.84
C ALA A 85 -9.11 38.43 27.67
N VAL A 86 -8.11 39.31 27.47
CA VAL A 86 -7.06 39.13 26.46
C VAL A 86 -6.25 37.85 26.73
N GLN A 87 -5.86 37.61 27.99
CA GLN A 87 -5.12 36.41 28.38
C GLN A 87 -5.93 35.13 28.13
N LEU A 88 -7.20 35.12 28.53
CA LEU A 88 -8.10 33.98 28.33
C LEU A 88 -8.28 33.68 26.84
N ARG A 89 -8.46 34.71 25.99
CA ARG A 89 -8.57 34.52 24.54
C ARG A 89 -7.28 34.06 23.88
N THR A 90 -6.14 34.59 24.33
CA THR A 90 -4.84 34.09 23.87
C THR A 90 -4.68 32.60 24.19
N TYR A 91 -5.06 32.19 25.40
CA TYR A 91 -5.03 30.79 25.83
C TYR A 91 -5.98 29.89 25.00
N TYR A 92 -7.22 30.32 24.76
CA TYR A 92 -8.14 29.58 23.88
C TYR A 92 -7.62 29.44 22.45
N SER A 93 -7.05 30.51 21.90
CA SER A 93 -6.42 30.49 20.57
C SER A 93 -5.24 29.53 20.52
N MET A 94 -4.38 29.50 21.54
CA MET A 94 -3.29 28.53 21.65
C MET A 94 -3.80 27.09 21.71
N ILE A 95 -4.85 26.79 22.49
CA ILE A 95 -5.47 25.46 22.54
C ILE A 95 -6.01 25.07 21.17
N LYS A 96 -6.71 25.97 20.48
CA LYS A 96 -7.29 25.71 19.14
C LYS A 96 -6.19 25.43 18.11
N ILE A 97 -5.08 26.18 18.16
CA ILE A 97 -3.91 25.96 17.30
C ILE A 97 -3.25 24.61 17.62
N GLN A 98 -3.06 24.27 18.89
CA GLN A 98 -2.49 22.97 19.29
C GLN A 98 -3.38 21.80 18.84
N ALA A 99 -4.70 21.91 18.99
CA ALA A 99 -5.65 20.91 18.48
C ALA A 99 -5.59 20.80 16.94
N GLY A 100 -5.51 21.94 16.24
CA GLY A 100 -5.32 21.99 14.80
C GLY A 100 -4.01 21.34 14.34
N GLN A 101 -2.91 21.59 15.04
CA GLN A 101 -1.61 20.95 14.79
C GLN A 101 -1.67 19.44 15.03
N GLY A 102 -2.38 18.97 16.06
CA GLY A 102 -2.65 17.56 16.30
C GLY A 102 -3.33 16.90 15.10
N ALA A 103 -4.42 17.52 14.60
CA ALA A 103 -5.15 17.03 13.45
C ALA A 103 -4.32 17.07 12.14
N SER A 104 -3.54 18.13 11.93
CA SER A 104 -2.62 18.21 10.77
C SER A 104 -1.51 17.16 10.83
N ASN A 105 -0.96 16.90 12.02
CA ASN A 105 0.04 15.85 12.21
C ASN A 105 -0.55 14.45 12.00
N GLU A 106 -1.79 14.22 12.44
CA GLU A 106 -2.51 12.97 12.17
C GLU A 106 -2.79 12.80 10.66
N ALA A 107 -3.23 13.85 9.97
CA ALA A 107 -3.42 13.84 8.53
C ALA A 107 -2.10 13.60 7.78
N LEU A 108 -0.99 14.23 8.19
CA LEU A 108 0.34 13.98 7.63
C LEU A 108 0.81 12.55 7.90
N ALA A 109 0.55 12.01 9.10
CA ALA A 109 0.84 10.62 9.43
C ALA A 109 0.01 9.66 8.56
N GLN A 110 -1.25 10.00 8.27
CA GLN A 110 -2.12 9.21 7.41
C GLN A 110 -1.72 9.30 5.93
N VAL A 111 -1.29 10.46 5.45
CA VAL A 111 -0.73 10.66 4.10
C VAL A 111 0.59 9.90 3.97
N LYS A 112 1.49 10.02 4.95
CA LYS A 112 2.75 9.26 5.01
C LYS A 112 2.47 7.76 5.02
N LYS A 113 1.52 7.30 5.83
CA LYS A 113 1.06 5.91 5.84
C LYS A 113 0.46 5.49 4.51
N SER A 114 -0.27 6.37 3.82
CA SER A 114 -0.87 6.09 2.51
C SER A 114 0.17 6.06 1.39
N ILE A 115 1.21 6.90 1.46
CA ILE A 115 2.38 6.90 0.57
C ILE A 115 3.23 5.66 0.83
N ASP A 116 3.46 5.31 2.09
CA ASP A 116 4.17 4.11 2.52
C ASP A 116 3.39 2.84 2.14
N MET A 117 2.06 2.86 2.21
CA MET A 117 1.18 1.81 1.69
C MET A 117 1.09 1.80 0.16
N GLY A 118 1.42 2.93 -0.49
CA GLY A 118 1.37 3.17 -1.92
C GLY A 118 2.52 2.54 -2.70
N VAL A 119 2.98 1.36 -2.29
CA VAL A 119 3.93 0.56 -3.06
C VAL A 119 3.19 -0.05 -4.24
N VAL A 120 2.99 0.76 -5.28
CA VAL A 120 2.32 0.37 -6.51
C VAL A 120 3.32 -0.33 -7.41
N LEU A 121 3.12 -1.63 -7.62
CA LEU A 121 3.87 -2.37 -8.64
C LEU A 121 3.46 -1.91 -10.04
N THR A 122 4.44 -1.66 -10.89
CA THR A 122 4.21 -1.39 -12.31
C THR A 122 3.59 -2.61 -13.01
N PRO A 123 2.90 -2.44 -14.15
CA PRO A 123 2.39 -3.57 -14.92
C PRO A 123 3.49 -4.58 -15.30
N SER A 124 4.69 -4.08 -15.65
CA SER A 124 5.87 -4.90 -15.95
C SER A 124 6.31 -5.75 -14.75
N GLN A 125 6.44 -5.15 -13.57
CA GLN A 125 6.77 -5.86 -12.33
C GLN A 125 5.73 -6.92 -11.96
N LYS A 126 4.43 -6.63 -12.16
CA LYS A 126 3.35 -7.61 -11.95
C LYS A 126 3.46 -8.79 -12.92
N ALA A 127 3.79 -8.53 -14.19
CA ALA A 127 4.01 -9.56 -15.19
C ALA A 127 5.24 -10.43 -14.82
N GLU A 128 6.32 -9.81 -14.36
CA GLU A 128 7.52 -10.52 -13.90
C GLU A 128 7.24 -11.40 -12.66
N ILE A 129 6.50 -10.91 -11.67
CA ILE A 129 6.08 -11.72 -10.51
C ILE A 129 5.26 -12.92 -10.98
N ARG A 130 4.29 -12.71 -11.89
CA ARG A 130 3.46 -13.79 -12.43
C ARG A 130 4.31 -14.81 -13.18
N GLY A 131 5.20 -14.36 -14.06
CA GLY A 131 6.11 -15.23 -14.79
C GLY A 131 7.06 -15.98 -13.87
N ALA A 132 7.59 -15.35 -12.82
CA ALA A 132 8.40 -15.99 -11.81
C ALA A 132 7.62 -17.06 -11.02
N CYS A 133 6.42 -16.75 -10.53
CA CYS A 133 5.58 -17.72 -9.82
C CYS A 133 5.22 -18.93 -10.69
N ARG A 134 4.88 -18.69 -11.96
CA ARG A 134 4.55 -19.75 -12.92
C ARG A 134 5.75 -20.64 -13.24
N ARG A 135 6.92 -20.04 -13.45
CA ARG A 135 8.16 -20.81 -13.68
C ARG A 135 8.52 -21.64 -12.44
N THR A 136 8.44 -21.06 -11.25
CA THR A 136 8.82 -21.74 -10.00
C THR A 136 7.91 -22.90 -9.64
N VAL A 137 6.63 -22.88 -10.01
CA VAL A 137 5.74 -24.03 -9.79
C VAL A 137 5.99 -25.17 -10.80
N TRP A 138 6.54 -24.83 -11.97
CA TRP A 138 6.79 -25.76 -13.08
C TRP A 138 8.20 -26.35 -13.10
N GLU A 139 9.12 -25.76 -12.34
CA GLU A 139 10.48 -26.24 -12.11
C GLU A 139 10.49 -27.75 -11.81
N SER A 140 11.22 -28.54 -12.61
CA SER A 140 11.25 -30.01 -12.48
C SER A 140 12.05 -30.53 -11.28
N ASP A 141 12.76 -29.65 -10.57
CA ASP A 141 13.40 -29.90 -9.28
C ASP A 141 12.51 -29.45 -8.10
N ARG A 142 11.29 -28.98 -8.35
CA ARG A 142 10.38 -28.49 -7.31
C ARG A 142 9.67 -29.64 -6.60
N THR A 143 10.03 -29.88 -5.35
CA THR A 143 9.39 -30.90 -4.50
C THR A 143 8.48 -30.33 -3.41
N ASP A 144 8.75 -29.12 -2.89
CA ASP A 144 7.87 -28.43 -1.93
C ASP A 144 6.98 -27.35 -2.60
N TYR A 145 5.66 -27.57 -2.55
CA TYR A 145 4.63 -26.65 -3.04
C TYR A 145 3.98 -25.81 -1.94
N SER A 146 4.53 -25.80 -0.72
CA SER A 146 4.08 -24.92 0.35
C SER A 146 4.18 -23.45 -0.06
N ASN A 147 3.25 -22.62 0.41
CA ASN A 147 3.30 -21.19 0.09
C ASN A 147 4.59 -20.51 0.57
N PRO A 148 5.12 -20.78 1.78
CA PRO A 148 6.41 -20.21 2.20
C PRO A 148 7.55 -20.56 1.26
N ALA A 149 7.75 -21.83 0.90
CA ALA A 149 8.83 -22.24 0.00
C ALA A 149 8.70 -21.62 -1.39
N MET A 150 7.48 -21.57 -1.95
CA MET A 150 7.21 -20.88 -3.21
C MET A 150 7.53 -19.39 -3.15
N ILE A 151 7.15 -18.70 -2.06
CA ILE A 151 7.43 -17.28 -1.88
C ILE A 151 8.94 -17.06 -1.82
N ASP A 152 9.67 -17.83 -1.03
CA ASP A 152 11.11 -17.66 -0.85
C ASP A 152 11.88 -17.93 -2.15
N ALA A 153 11.52 -18.98 -2.91
CA ALA A 153 12.09 -19.26 -4.21
C ALA A 153 11.83 -18.14 -5.24
N VAL A 154 10.59 -17.63 -5.31
CA VAL A 154 10.25 -16.52 -6.21
C VAL A 154 10.98 -15.24 -5.80
N ILE A 155 11.04 -14.92 -4.51
CA ILE A 155 11.76 -13.75 -4.00
C ILE A 155 13.26 -13.85 -4.30
N ALA A 156 13.87 -15.01 -4.11
CA ALA A 156 15.27 -15.25 -4.46
C ALA A 156 15.51 -15.00 -5.96
N ARG A 157 14.60 -15.48 -6.83
CA ARG A 157 14.66 -15.24 -8.27
C ARG A 157 14.52 -13.77 -8.62
N LEU A 158 13.52 -13.08 -8.08
CA LEU A 158 13.31 -11.65 -8.31
C LEU A 158 14.49 -10.82 -7.83
N LYS A 159 15.11 -11.20 -6.71
CA LYS A 159 16.31 -10.56 -6.15
C LYS A 159 17.53 -10.78 -7.05
N LYS A 160 17.73 -11.99 -7.58
CA LYS A 160 18.84 -12.29 -8.52
C LYS A 160 18.81 -11.40 -9.76
N TYR A 161 17.61 -11.04 -10.23
CA TYR A 161 17.41 -10.22 -11.42
C TYR A 161 16.93 -8.79 -11.09
N SER A 162 17.11 -8.32 -9.84
CA SER A 162 16.49 -7.10 -9.32
C SER A 162 16.81 -5.83 -10.11
N LYS A 163 18.00 -5.78 -10.71
CA LYS A 163 18.46 -4.66 -11.54
C LYS A 163 17.79 -4.63 -12.91
N THR A 164 17.49 -5.80 -13.47
CA THR A 164 16.92 -5.93 -14.83
C THR A 164 15.40 -5.82 -14.86
N ASN A 165 14.73 -6.06 -13.74
CA ASN A 165 13.28 -6.10 -13.63
C ASN A 165 12.71 -4.96 -12.74
N ASP A 166 13.53 -3.94 -12.45
CA ASP A 166 13.19 -2.78 -11.63
C ASP A 166 12.74 -3.09 -10.20
N PHE A 167 13.18 -4.21 -9.61
CA PHE A 167 12.87 -4.55 -8.21
C PHE A 167 13.94 -4.09 -7.20
N GLU A 168 15.02 -3.44 -7.64
CA GLU A 168 16.10 -2.99 -6.76
C GLU A 168 15.58 -2.13 -5.59
N GLY A 169 14.65 -1.21 -5.86
CA GLY A 169 14.03 -0.36 -4.85
C GLY A 169 13.14 -1.09 -3.82
N PHE A 170 12.80 -2.36 -4.05
CA PHE A 170 12.10 -3.22 -3.07
C PHE A 170 13.08 -3.94 -2.14
N PHE A 171 14.26 -4.31 -2.64
CA PHE A 171 15.24 -5.09 -1.88
C PHE A 171 16.28 -4.23 -1.16
N ASN A 172 16.61 -3.06 -1.71
CA ASN A 172 17.57 -2.13 -1.11
C ASN A 172 16.89 -1.11 -0.19
N SER A 173 15.56 -1.06 -0.15
CA SER A 173 14.85 -0.14 0.75
C SER A 173 14.98 -0.62 2.20
N PRO A 174 15.31 0.27 3.14
CA PRO A 174 15.29 -0.06 4.57
C PRO A 174 13.86 -0.29 5.10
N SER A 175 12.83 0.04 4.31
CA SER A 175 11.44 -0.14 4.70
C SER A 175 11.01 -1.61 4.63
N GLN A 176 10.75 -2.20 5.79
CA GLN A 176 10.16 -3.54 5.90
C GLN A 176 8.80 -3.65 5.19
N LEU A 177 8.09 -2.54 5.02
CA LEU A 177 6.76 -2.51 4.39
C LEU A 177 6.80 -2.86 2.90
N ARG A 178 7.83 -2.43 2.16
CA ARG A 178 7.99 -2.79 0.73
C ARG A 178 8.22 -4.29 0.56
N ALA A 179 9.11 -4.85 1.37
CA ALA A 179 9.37 -6.29 1.38
C ALA A 179 8.13 -7.10 1.79
N ALA A 180 7.41 -6.67 2.83
CA ALA A 180 6.16 -7.31 3.27
C ALA A 180 5.07 -7.25 2.19
N THR A 181 4.92 -6.11 1.53
CA THR A 181 3.96 -5.92 0.43
C THR A 181 4.30 -6.82 -0.76
N LEU A 182 5.58 -6.87 -1.15
CA LEU A 182 6.03 -7.76 -2.22
C LEU A 182 5.77 -9.23 -1.88
N LYS A 183 6.14 -9.69 -0.67
CA LYS A 183 5.87 -11.06 -0.19
C LYS A 183 4.39 -11.40 -0.23
N ARG A 184 3.51 -10.47 0.18
CA ARG A 184 2.05 -10.65 0.12
C ARG A 184 1.56 -10.85 -1.32
N ILE A 185 2.01 -10.01 -2.26
CA ILE A 185 1.60 -10.08 -3.67
C ILE A 185 2.13 -11.35 -4.33
N VAL A 186 3.38 -11.70 -4.06
CA VAL A 186 3.99 -12.97 -4.49
C VAL A 186 3.19 -14.15 -3.92
N GLY A 187 2.82 -14.13 -2.64
CA GLY A 187 2.03 -15.21 -2.02
C GLY A 187 0.68 -15.43 -2.68
N THR A 188 -0.06 -14.35 -2.99
CA THR A 188 -1.32 -14.46 -3.74
C THR A 188 -1.10 -15.00 -5.16
N THR A 189 -0.07 -14.51 -5.84
CA THR A 189 0.23 -14.89 -7.24
C THR A 189 0.75 -16.33 -7.34
N ALA A 190 1.57 -16.77 -6.40
CA ALA A 190 2.03 -18.16 -6.28
C ALA A 190 0.86 -19.12 -5.99
N SER A 191 -0.09 -18.70 -5.14
CA SER A 191 -1.31 -19.49 -4.90
C SER A 191 -2.13 -19.67 -6.18
N ASN A 192 -2.23 -18.63 -7.01
CA ASN A 192 -2.89 -18.71 -8.32
C ASN A 192 -2.12 -19.60 -9.31
N ALA A 193 -0.78 -19.47 -9.38
CA ALA A 193 0.05 -20.32 -10.23
C ALA A 193 -0.09 -21.81 -9.85
N LYS A 194 -0.11 -22.14 -8.56
CA LYS A 194 -0.42 -23.50 -8.08
C LYS A 194 -1.80 -23.97 -8.49
N ARG A 195 -2.82 -23.12 -8.43
CA ARG A 195 -4.16 -23.47 -8.92
C ARG A 195 -4.15 -23.80 -10.41
N GLU A 196 -3.49 -22.98 -11.22
CA GLU A 196 -3.35 -23.23 -12.67
C GLU A 196 -2.60 -24.56 -12.93
N TYR A 197 -1.53 -24.84 -12.19
CA TYR A 197 -0.77 -26.08 -12.29
C TYR A 197 -1.60 -27.30 -11.87
N LYS A 198 -2.37 -27.18 -10.78
CA LYS A 198 -3.34 -28.20 -10.34
C LYS A 198 -4.36 -28.51 -11.43
N GLN A 199 -4.89 -27.48 -12.10
CA GLN A 199 -5.84 -27.66 -13.19
C GLN A 199 -5.19 -28.37 -14.38
N LEU A 200 -3.95 -28.02 -14.75
CA LEU A 200 -3.22 -28.74 -15.80
C LEU A 200 -3.08 -30.25 -15.50
N ILE A 201 -2.74 -30.60 -14.25
CA ILE A 201 -2.65 -32.00 -13.81
C ILE A 201 -4.02 -32.68 -13.89
N LYS A 202 -5.06 -32.02 -13.37
CA LYS A 202 -6.44 -32.52 -13.39
C LYS A 202 -6.93 -32.81 -14.81
N ASP A 203 -6.70 -31.90 -15.75
CA ASP A 203 -7.09 -32.07 -17.17
C ASP A 203 -6.38 -33.27 -17.81
N GLY A 204 -5.18 -33.58 -17.34
CA GLY A 204 -4.41 -34.76 -17.75
C GLY A 204 -4.84 -36.09 -17.13
N VAL A 205 -5.61 -36.07 -16.04
CA VAL A 205 -5.99 -37.27 -15.27
C VAL A 205 -7.47 -37.58 -15.36
N ILE A 206 -8.33 -36.58 -15.15
CA ILE A 206 -9.79 -36.71 -15.19
C ILE A 206 -10.32 -36.38 -16.58
N GLY A 207 -9.60 -35.50 -17.31
CA GLY A 207 -10.05 -34.98 -18.58
C GLY A 207 -11.03 -33.83 -18.46
N ASN A 208 -11.21 -33.14 -19.57
CA ASN A 208 -12.28 -32.16 -19.77
C ASN A 208 -13.43 -32.85 -20.53
N ASN A 209 -14.43 -32.09 -20.99
CA ASN A 209 -15.56 -32.64 -21.77
C ASN A 209 -15.10 -33.43 -23.01
N ASP A 210 -13.88 -33.19 -23.50
CA ASP A 210 -13.25 -33.85 -24.65
C ASP A 210 -12.36 -35.06 -24.27
N GLY A 211 -12.36 -35.48 -23.00
CA GLY A 211 -11.54 -36.59 -22.49
C GLY A 211 -10.20 -36.18 -21.87
N CYS A 212 -9.37 -37.17 -21.54
CA CYS A 212 -8.07 -36.98 -20.87
C CYS A 212 -7.01 -36.45 -21.84
N THR A 213 -6.28 -35.41 -21.44
CA THR A 213 -5.18 -34.87 -22.25
C THR A 213 -3.94 -35.77 -22.18
N SER A 214 -3.36 -36.11 -23.33
CA SER A 214 -2.12 -36.89 -23.41
C SER A 214 -0.97 -36.22 -22.64
N LEU A 215 0.04 -37.00 -22.22
CA LEU A 215 1.19 -36.44 -21.49
C LEU A 215 1.90 -35.37 -22.32
N THR A 216 2.18 -35.66 -23.60
CA THR A 216 2.81 -34.72 -24.53
C THR A 216 2.02 -33.43 -24.66
N ALA A 217 0.69 -33.51 -24.82
CA ALA A 217 -0.14 -32.31 -24.95
C ALA A 217 -0.14 -31.46 -23.67
N SER A 218 -0.23 -32.06 -22.48
CA SER A 218 -0.11 -31.29 -21.23
C SER A 218 1.29 -30.77 -20.98
N LEU A 219 2.33 -31.48 -21.42
CA LEU A 219 3.71 -31.01 -21.32
C LEU A 219 3.89 -29.75 -22.19
N MET A 220 3.44 -29.78 -23.43
CA MET A 220 3.49 -28.63 -24.33
C MET A 220 2.65 -27.46 -23.80
N GLU A 221 1.45 -27.72 -23.29
CA GLU A 221 0.60 -26.69 -22.70
C GLU A 221 1.20 -26.14 -21.41
N GLY A 222 1.85 -26.99 -20.60
CA GLY A 222 2.59 -26.60 -19.42
C GLY A 222 3.76 -25.68 -19.76
N MET A 223 4.59 -26.06 -20.73
CA MET A 223 5.68 -25.20 -21.23
C MET A 223 5.16 -23.87 -21.77
N ARG A 224 4.05 -23.87 -22.50
CA ARG A 224 3.43 -22.64 -23.02
C ARG A 224 2.92 -21.72 -21.91
N ARG A 225 2.32 -22.29 -20.84
CA ARG A 225 1.73 -21.52 -19.73
C ARG A 225 2.77 -21.07 -18.70
N PHE A 226 3.72 -21.94 -18.39
CA PHE A 226 4.62 -21.82 -17.24
C PHE A 226 6.09 -21.66 -17.60
N GLY A 227 6.53 -22.17 -18.75
CA GLY A 227 7.91 -22.05 -19.25
C GLY A 227 8.22 -20.66 -19.84
N ARG A 228 9.46 -20.47 -20.31
CA ARG A 228 9.78 -19.32 -21.17
C ARG A 228 9.44 -19.64 -22.62
N SER A 229 9.17 -18.62 -23.41
CA SER A 229 8.87 -18.75 -24.84
C SER A 229 9.97 -19.45 -25.65
N SER A 230 11.21 -19.51 -25.13
CA SER A 230 12.37 -20.16 -25.74
C SER A 230 12.65 -21.57 -25.22
N ASP A 231 11.98 -22.02 -24.15
CA ASP A 231 12.35 -23.26 -23.48
C ASP A 231 11.74 -24.46 -24.22
N THR A 232 12.56 -25.47 -24.48
CA THR A 232 12.10 -26.77 -24.99
C THR A 232 11.76 -27.70 -23.80
N PRO A 233 10.71 -28.52 -23.90
CA PRO A 233 10.40 -29.46 -22.83
C PRO A 233 11.56 -30.45 -22.64
N SER A 234 11.98 -30.65 -21.40
CA SER A 234 13.01 -31.64 -21.05
C SER A 234 12.37 -32.98 -20.62
N VAL A 235 13.18 -34.04 -20.61
CA VAL A 235 12.78 -35.33 -20.05
C VAL A 235 12.41 -35.18 -18.56
N LYS A 236 13.14 -34.35 -17.80
CA LYS A 236 12.83 -34.08 -16.39
C LYS A 236 11.44 -33.47 -16.21
N ASP A 237 11.05 -32.54 -17.07
CA ASP A 237 9.71 -31.92 -17.01
C ASP A 237 8.60 -32.94 -17.30
N ALA A 238 8.85 -33.86 -18.26
CA ALA A 238 7.93 -34.93 -18.58
C ALA A 238 7.78 -35.92 -17.40
N THR A 239 8.90 -36.34 -16.79
CA THR A 239 8.93 -37.21 -15.62
C THR A 239 8.21 -36.56 -14.44
N HIS A 240 8.53 -35.29 -14.15
CA HIS A 240 7.91 -34.53 -13.06
C HIS A 240 6.39 -34.45 -13.20
N LEU A 241 5.91 -34.11 -14.41
CA LEU A 241 4.48 -34.07 -14.70
C LEU A 241 3.83 -35.45 -14.61
N LEU A 242 4.52 -36.50 -15.04
CA LEU A 242 4.02 -37.88 -14.96
C LEU A 242 3.84 -38.32 -13.50
N LEU A 243 4.81 -38.02 -12.63
CA LEU A 243 4.75 -38.32 -11.20
C LEU A 243 3.66 -37.51 -10.50
N ALA A 244 3.53 -36.22 -10.82
CA ALA A 244 2.43 -35.40 -10.31
C ALA A 244 1.05 -35.95 -10.72
N ARG A 245 0.91 -36.45 -11.96
CA ARG A 245 -0.30 -37.15 -12.43
C ARG A 245 -0.53 -38.47 -11.72
N PHE A 246 0.52 -39.22 -11.39
CA PHE A 246 0.42 -40.45 -10.62
C PHE A 246 -0.17 -40.19 -9.22
N VAL A 247 0.37 -39.23 -8.49
CA VAL A 247 -0.18 -38.79 -7.18
C VAL A 247 -1.63 -38.32 -7.32
N ALA A 248 -1.93 -37.54 -8.36
CA ALA A 248 -3.28 -37.10 -8.67
C ALA A 248 -4.29 -38.24 -8.86
N ARG A 249 -3.89 -39.37 -9.44
CA ARG A 249 -4.74 -40.56 -9.58
C ARG A 249 -5.01 -41.24 -8.24
N GLN A 250 -4.05 -41.21 -7.31
CA GLN A 250 -4.23 -41.74 -5.96
C GLN A 250 -5.13 -40.85 -5.10
N CYS A 251 -5.19 -39.55 -5.42
CA CYS A 251 -5.91 -38.55 -4.63
C CYS A 251 -7.04 -37.85 -5.43
N LEU A 252 -7.74 -38.58 -6.30
CA LEU A 252 -8.79 -38.04 -7.18
C LEU A 252 -9.85 -37.15 -6.49
N PRO A 253 -10.34 -37.45 -5.27
CA PRO A 253 -11.32 -36.59 -4.59
C PRO A 253 -10.81 -35.15 -4.42
N LEU A 254 -9.53 -34.95 -4.13
CA LEU A 254 -8.93 -33.63 -3.91
C LEU A 254 -8.81 -32.78 -5.18
N LEU A 255 -9.02 -33.37 -6.37
CA LEU A 255 -9.02 -32.67 -7.65
C LEU A 255 -10.42 -32.20 -8.08
N LYS A 256 -11.49 -32.84 -7.62
CA LYS A 256 -12.87 -32.59 -8.10
C LYS A 256 -13.45 -31.25 -7.62
N ASP A 257 -12.92 -30.69 -6.53
CA ASP A 257 -13.43 -29.46 -5.89
C ASP A 257 -13.17 -28.15 -6.64
N LEU A 258 -12.45 -28.19 -7.78
CA LEU A 258 -12.08 -26.96 -8.51
C LEU A 258 -13.28 -26.28 -9.22
N LYS A 259 -14.32 -27.03 -9.61
CA LYS A 259 -15.46 -26.50 -10.40
C LYS A 259 -16.31 -25.44 -9.68
N ASN A 260 -16.25 -25.36 -8.34
CA ASN A 260 -17.10 -24.45 -7.56
C ASN A 260 -16.47 -23.07 -7.30
N GLN A 261 -15.28 -22.78 -7.83
CA GLN A 261 -14.58 -21.50 -7.57
C GLN A 261 -14.34 -20.62 -8.82
N ASP A 262 -14.62 -21.11 -10.04
CA ASP A 262 -14.25 -20.41 -11.27
C ASP A 262 -15.16 -19.21 -11.62
N ASN A 263 -16.32 -19.07 -10.98
CA ASN A 263 -17.23 -17.94 -11.25
C ASN A 263 -16.80 -16.60 -10.63
N ASP A 264 -15.82 -16.58 -9.72
CA ASP A 264 -15.50 -15.37 -8.94
C ASP A 264 -14.18 -14.66 -9.34
N LEU A 265 -13.39 -15.20 -10.29
CA LEU A 265 -12.01 -14.70 -10.53
C LEU A 265 -11.68 -14.29 -11.97
N ILE A 266 -12.62 -14.37 -12.92
CA ILE A 266 -12.50 -13.71 -14.24
C ILE A 266 -13.14 -12.32 -14.17
N ALA A 267 -12.76 -11.52 -13.18
CA ALA A 267 -12.90 -10.07 -13.27
C ALA A 267 -11.53 -9.52 -13.64
N GLN A 268 -11.33 -9.26 -14.94
CA GLN A 268 -10.21 -8.44 -15.40
C GLN A 268 -10.22 -7.10 -14.64
N PRO A 269 -9.05 -6.50 -14.35
CA PRO A 269 -9.02 -5.12 -13.88
C PRO A 269 -9.32 -4.21 -15.08
N SER A 270 -10.56 -3.71 -15.17
CA SER A 270 -10.85 -2.56 -16.03
C SER A 270 -10.00 -1.36 -15.60
N PRO A 271 -9.50 -0.55 -16.55
CA PRO A 271 -8.74 0.63 -16.23
C PRO A 271 -9.66 1.75 -15.72
N GLN A 272 -9.16 2.50 -14.74
CA GLN A 272 -9.66 3.80 -14.28
C GLN A 272 -11.08 3.86 -13.70
N SER A 273 -11.13 3.92 -12.37
CA SER A 273 -12.01 4.85 -11.68
C SER A 273 -11.28 5.34 -10.43
N ASP A 274 -10.72 6.54 -10.55
CA ASP A 274 -10.49 7.41 -9.41
C ASP A 274 -11.85 7.75 -8.80
N ALA A 275 -12.06 7.39 -7.53
CA ALA A 275 -12.90 8.13 -6.58
C ALA A 275 -12.97 7.38 -5.24
N ASN A 276 -12.55 8.07 -4.17
CA ASN A 276 -13.03 7.91 -2.79
C ASN A 276 -13.10 6.48 -2.22
N MET A 277 -11.99 6.03 -1.63
CA MET A 277 -12.09 5.12 -0.48
C MET A 277 -12.48 5.91 0.78
N ASN A 278 -13.76 6.29 0.83
CA ASN A 278 -14.44 6.47 2.09
C ASN A 278 -14.61 5.07 2.70
N ILE A 279 -14.12 4.87 3.93
CA ILE A 279 -14.29 3.63 4.68
C ILE A 279 -15.77 3.55 5.10
N SER A 280 -16.64 3.17 4.17
CA SER A 280 -18.00 2.80 4.49
C SER A 280 -17.95 1.40 5.09
N LYS A 281 -18.17 1.33 6.41
CA LYS A 281 -18.55 0.10 7.12
C LYS A 281 -19.60 -0.63 6.28
N LYS A 282 -19.17 -1.73 5.64
CA LYS A 282 -20.02 -2.56 4.80
C LYS A 282 -21.12 -3.13 5.71
N ARG A 283 -22.35 -2.62 5.59
CA ARG A 283 -23.54 -3.21 6.18
C ARG A 283 -23.54 -4.69 5.81
N ARG A 284 -23.48 -5.56 6.83
CA ARG A 284 -23.85 -6.97 6.71
C ARG A 284 -25.24 -7.00 6.09
N ILE A 285 -25.34 -7.60 4.90
CA ILE A 285 -26.62 -8.09 4.41
C ILE A 285 -26.87 -9.35 5.21
N ASP A 286 -27.80 -9.28 6.16
CA ASP A 286 -28.25 -10.42 6.95
C ASP A 286 -28.80 -11.49 5.99
N GLY A 287 -28.11 -12.64 5.91
CA GLY A 287 -28.58 -13.80 5.16
C GLY A 287 -27.51 -14.58 4.38
N ILE A 288 -26.32 -14.03 4.13
CA ILE A 288 -25.23 -14.77 3.50
C ILE A 288 -24.28 -15.27 4.59
N ALA A 289 -24.35 -16.57 4.88
CA ALA A 289 -23.44 -17.21 5.81
C ALA A 289 -21.98 -16.86 5.46
N PRO A 290 -21.15 -16.44 6.43
CA PRO A 290 -19.74 -16.20 6.16
C PRO A 290 -19.12 -17.50 5.65
N LYS A 291 -18.67 -17.52 4.39
CA LYS A 291 -17.85 -18.63 3.87
C LYS A 291 -16.68 -18.80 4.83
N PRO A 292 -16.41 -20.01 5.37
CA PRO A 292 -15.26 -20.23 6.21
C PRO A 292 -14.01 -20.01 5.36
N SER A 293 -13.37 -18.85 5.50
CA SER A 293 -12.02 -18.61 4.97
C SER A 293 -11.01 -19.26 5.92
N GLY A 294 -11.16 -20.57 6.15
CA GLY A 294 -10.17 -21.37 6.84
C GLY A 294 -9.09 -21.75 5.83
N ARG A 295 -7.83 -21.42 6.13
CA ARG A 295 -6.71 -22.10 5.49
C ARG A 295 -6.92 -23.60 5.71
N ALA A 296 -7.01 -24.36 4.62
CA ALA A 296 -6.95 -25.82 4.64
C ALA A 296 -5.75 -26.24 5.50
N SER A 297 -5.96 -27.10 6.49
CA SER A 297 -4.85 -27.63 7.30
C SER A 297 -3.89 -28.41 6.40
N GLN A 298 -2.60 -28.41 6.73
CA GLN A 298 -1.62 -29.19 5.98
C GLN A 298 -2.12 -30.63 5.77
N GLY A 299 -2.03 -31.10 4.52
CA GLY A 299 -2.48 -32.44 4.12
C GLY A 299 -3.93 -32.54 3.66
N THR A 300 -4.73 -31.48 3.71
CA THR A 300 -6.14 -31.50 3.24
C THR A 300 -6.31 -31.02 1.80
N ASP A 301 -5.28 -30.43 1.20
CA ASP A 301 -5.28 -30.01 -0.20
C ASP A 301 -4.26 -30.80 -1.03
N PHE A 302 -4.54 -30.91 -2.33
CA PHE A 302 -3.71 -31.65 -3.29
C PHE A 302 -2.23 -31.22 -3.30
N MET A 303 -1.91 -29.92 -3.17
CA MET A 303 -0.51 -29.46 -3.21
C MET A 303 0.24 -29.86 -1.95
N SER A 304 -0.44 -29.86 -0.80
CA SER A 304 0.13 -30.38 0.45
C SER A 304 0.43 -31.88 0.34
N VAL A 305 -0.50 -32.68 -0.24
CA VAL A 305 -0.29 -34.12 -0.46
C VAL A 305 0.85 -34.37 -1.46
N LEU A 306 0.90 -33.61 -2.56
CA LEU A 306 1.99 -33.70 -3.54
C LEU A 306 3.36 -33.40 -2.90
N SER A 307 3.44 -32.38 -2.05
CA SER A 307 4.70 -32.02 -1.37
C SER A 307 5.13 -33.11 -0.36
N ALA A 308 4.17 -33.68 0.37
CA ALA A 308 4.45 -34.78 1.30
C ALA A 308 4.94 -36.03 0.56
N TRP A 309 4.30 -36.36 -0.57
CA TRP A 309 4.72 -37.48 -1.42
C TRP A 309 6.14 -37.28 -1.95
N TRP A 310 6.48 -36.07 -2.42
CA TRP A 310 7.87 -35.81 -2.85
C TRP A 310 8.86 -35.94 -1.71
N ALA A 311 8.57 -35.39 -0.52
CA ALA A 311 9.45 -35.49 0.63
C ALA A 311 9.69 -36.95 1.08
N GLU A 312 8.64 -37.78 1.02
CA GLU A 312 8.76 -39.23 1.27
C GLU A 312 9.67 -39.89 0.22
N ARG A 313 9.46 -39.62 -1.07
CA ARG A 313 10.24 -40.21 -2.16
C ARG A 313 11.69 -39.73 -2.19
N GLU A 314 11.95 -38.45 -1.89
CA GLU A 314 13.31 -37.92 -1.75
C GLU A 314 14.07 -38.59 -0.59
N ALA A 315 13.37 -38.91 0.50
CA ALA A 315 13.97 -39.63 1.62
C ALA A 315 14.32 -41.09 1.29
N GLU A 316 13.52 -41.73 0.42
CA GLU A 316 13.71 -43.12 -0.01
C GLU A 316 14.73 -43.25 -1.16
N LEU A 317 14.63 -42.40 -2.18
CA LEU A 317 15.33 -42.52 -3.47
C LEU A 317 16.41 -41.44 -3.69
N GLY A 318 16.50 -40.45 -2.80
CA GLY A 318 17.40 -39.30 -2.94
C GLY A 318 16.81 -38.13 -3.73
N ALA A 319 17.50 -36.99 -3.70
CA ALA A 319 16.99 -35.72 -4.24
C ALA A 319 17.10 -35.56 -5.78
N ASP A 320 17.92 -36.38 -6.46
CA ASP A 320 18.07 -36.28 -7.91
C ASP A 320 17.05 -37.17 -8.63
N ILE A 321 15.98 -36.57 -9.14
CA ILE A 321 14.92 -37.25 -9.92
C ILE A 321 15.46 -37.91 -11.20
N SER A 322 16.66 -37.54 -11.64
CA SER A 322 17.32 -38.17 -12.81
C SER A 322 18.13 -39.41 -12.45
N ALA A 323 18.24 -39.74 -11.17
CA ALA A 323 18.95 -40.92 -10.72
C ALA A 323 18.20 -42.21 -11.15
N PRO A 324 18.90 -43.33 -11.43
CA PRO A 324 18.30 -44.58 -11.88
C PRO A 324 17.15 -45.09 -11.01
N GLU A 325 17.23 -44.86 -9.70
CA GLU A 325 16.29 -45.28 -8.66
C GLU A 325 14.88 -44.71 -8.87
N TRP A 326 14.75 -43.59 -9.58
CA TRP A 326 13.46 -42.98 -9.90
C TRP A 326 12.77 -43.61 -11.13
N ASN A 327 13.43 -44.54 -11.83
CA ASN A 327 12.92 -45.18 -13.05
C ASN A 327 12.34 -46.59 -12.81
N GLU A 328 12.40 -47.11 -11.58
CA GLU A 328 11.78 -48.38 -11.17
C GLU A 328 10.28 -48.25 -10.89
#